data_AF-A0A8S1KQ93-F1
#
_entry.id   AF-A0A8S1KQ93-F1
#
_cell.length_a   1.000
_cell.length_b   1.000
_cell.length_c   1.000
_cell.angle_alpha   90.00
_cell.angle_beta   90.00
_cell.angle_gamma   90.00
#
_symmetry.space_group_name_H-M   'P 1'
#
loop_
_entity.id
_entity.type
_entity.pdbx_description
1 polymer ?
#
loop_
_entity_poly.entity_id
_entity_poly.type
_entity_poly.pdbx_seq_one_letter_code
_entity_poly.pdbx_strand_id
1 'polypeptide(L)'
;MLLSKQNYEDFQQYNIHKTMKQEEFQIKQMKHEVMKTSLEEQRQIQEDMKRRNLELKQKEDNDEIQRIQMINKELQDQQKQKKLQTQESLSKKYSEIIDQRNFIMNQKRKEDLNIENQLIDSAQKALQEERQIQLQKRLLQKQIYDEQMKLIEEKKQRERINKNQERLLFQDYAIKDQQRIIQQEEDYKKYYQRLAERNEHLQDIYRKNVDDPKSSLDYIINRQIKEKMEREQEEINTKRMNDKNLKDQYLNTLSQQLKEKEQRKKNQDILISQNQQEIRKAAESFNDEQQLERRKKREFQSQYYDQLASLGNGQNQHDKLIDNNNLSQSQIHNPLTNPNPNQIQNPYILRQLGLNKSNHIQSPHQSQSKLAQLGQSSLFK
;
A
#
# COMPACT_ATOMS: atom_id res chain seq x y z
N MET A 1 186.93 -0.70 49.88
CA MET A 1 186.23 0.12 50.88
C MET A 1 184.91 0.58 50.28
N LEU A 2 183.83 0.39 51.04
CA LEU A 2 182.41 0.75 50.85
C LEU A 2 181.98 1.55 49.60
N LEU A 3 181.10 0.95 48.79
CA LEU A 3 179.98 1.58 48.07
C LEU A 3 179.14 0.45 47.43
N SER A 4 177.85 0.25 47.67
CA SER A 4 176.91 0.56 48.77
C SER A 4 175.66 -0.27 48.44
N LYS A 5 174.85 -0.60 49.45
CA LYS A 5 173.61 -1.40 49.36
C LYS A 5 172.51 -0.83 48.43
N GLN A 6 172.73 0.33 47.81
CA GLN A 6 171.77 1.03 46.94
C GLN A 6 171.33 0.23 45.71
N ASN A 7 172.24 -0.50 45.04
CA ASN A 7 171.87 -1.24 43.83
C ASN A 7 170.90 -2.41 44.07
N TYR A 8 170.83 -2.94 45.30
CA TYR A 8 169.90 -4.03 45.63
C TYR A 8 168.54 -3.50 46.09
N GLU A 9 168.52 -2.39 46.82
CA GLU A 9 167.29 -1.69 47.23
C GLU A 9 166.55 -1.09 46.03
N ASP A 10 167.25 -0.50 45.06
CA ASP A 10 166.65 0.05 43.84
C ASP A 10 166.02 -1.05 42.96
N PHE A 11 166.63 -2.24 42.90
CA PHE A 11 166.07 -3.38 42.17
C PHE A 11 164.83 -3.97 42.86
N GLN A 12 164.84 -4.05 44.20
CA GLN A 12 163.68 -4.49 44.99
C GLN A 12 162.52 -3.49 44.87
N GLN A 13 162.79 -2.18 44.94
CA GLN A 13 161.76 -1.15 44.73
C GLN A 13 161.19 -1.17 43.31
N TYR A 14 162.02 -1.40 42.28
CA TYR A 14 161.54 -1.58 40.91
C TYR A 14 160.62 -2.79 40.77
N ASN A 15 160.97 -3.93 41.40
CA ASN A 15 160.13 -5.12 41.37
C ASN A 15 158.79 -4.91 42.09
N ILE A 16 158.80 -4.28 43.26
CA ILE A 16 157.56 -3.93 43.99
C ILE A 16 156.69 -2.96 43.18
N HIS A 17 157.29 -1.97 42.53
CA HIS A 17 156.55 -1.02 41.72
C HIS A 17 156.00 -1.66 40.44
N LYS A 18 156.73 -2.61 39.86
CA LYS A 18 156.28 -3.42 38.71
C LYS A 18 155.11 -4.33 39.09
N THR A 19 155.17 -5.00 40.24
CA THR A 19 154.07 -5.85 40.73
C THR A 19 152.85 -5.03 41.11
N MET A 20 153.01 -3.90 41.82
CA MET A 20 151.89 -2.99 42.10
C MET A 20 151.22 -2.48 40.82
N LYS A 21 151.99 -2.11 39.79
CA LYS A 21 151.40 -1.71 38.49
C LYS A 21 150.65 -2.84 37.80
N GLN A 22 151.09 -4.09 37.93
CA GLN A 22 150.37 -5.26 37.42
C GLN A 22 149.08 -5.52 38.22
N GLU A 23 149.12 -5.40 39.54
CA GLU A 23 147.93 -5.53 40.40
C GLU A 23 146.92 -4.41 40.17
N GLU A 24 147.36 -3.15 40.05
CA GLU A 24 146.50 -2.02 39.68
C GLU A 24 145.84 -2.24 38.32
N PHE A 25 146.59 -2.79 37.35
CA PHE A 25 146.07 -3.13 36.04
C PHE A 25 145.03 -4.26 36.11
N GLN A 26 145.27 -5.32 36.88
CA GLN A 26 144.31 -6.40 37.11
C GLN A 26 143.04 -5.91 37.82
N ILE A 27 143.18 -5.07 38.86
CA ILE A 27 142.03 -4.49 39.58
C ILE A 27 141.21 -3.60 38.63
N LYS A 28 141.87 -2.83 37.75
CA LYS A 28 141.17 -2.05 36.71
C LYS A 28 140.42 -2.96 35.74
N GLN A 29 141.02 -4.06 35.30
CA GLN A 29 140.34 -5.02 34.43
C GLN A 29 139.14 -5.66 35.12
N MET A 30 139.29 -6.15 36.37
CA MET A 30 138.17 -6.73 37.12
C MET A 30 137.05 -5.72 37.35
N LYS A 31 137.37 -4.46 37.71
CA LYS A 31 136.36 -3.40 37.85
C LYS A 31 135.63 -3.13 36.55
N HIS A 32 136.34 -3.12 35.43
CA HIS A 32 135.74 -2.95 34.11
C HIS A 32 134.84 -4.13 33.74
N GLU A 33 135.23 -5.36 34.10
CA GLU A 33 134.46 -6.58 33.84
C GLU A 33 133.18 -6.64 34.70
N VAL A 34 133.27 -6.31 35.99
CA VAL A 34 132.11 -6.20 36.89
C VAL A 34 131.15 -5.09 36.45
N MET A 35 131.68 -3.94 36.01
CA MET A 35 130.84 -2.87 35.47
C MET A 35 130.15 -3.29 34.17
N LYS A 36 130.86 -4.02 33.30
CA LYS A 36 130.30 -4.55 32.06
C LYS A 36 129.18 -5.56 32.34
N THR A 37 129.37 -6.50 33.27
CA THR A 37 128.32 -7.46 33.64
C THR A 37 127.13 -6.77 34.29
N SER A 38 127.34 -5.80 35.19
CA SER A 38 126.24 -5.05 35.80
C SER A 38 125.43 -4.24 34.78
N LEU A 39 126.09 -3.61 33.80
CA LEU A 39 125.41 -2.91 32.70
C LEU A 39 124.64 -3.87 31.78
N GLU A 40 125.20 -5.06 31.52
CA GLU A 40 124.53 -6.09 30.73
C GLU A 40 123.29 -6.64 31.44
N GLU A 41 123.37 -6.92 32.74
CA GLU A 41 122.23 -7.33 33.58
C GLU A 41 121.16 -6.24 33.62
N GLN A 42 121.55 -4.97 33.78
CA GLN A 42 120.60 -3.85 33.78
C GLN A 42 119.93 -3.69 32.40
N ARG A 43 120.66 -3.92 31.30
CA ARG A 43 120.07 -3.94 29.95
C ARG A 43 119.07 -5.08 29.80
N GLN A 44 119.43 -6.29 30.26
CA GLN A 44 118.57 -7.46 30.21
C GLN A 44 117.25 -7.24 30.96
N ILE A 45 117.30 -6.66 32.17
CA ILE A 45 116.11 -6.35 32.98
C ILE A 45 115.22 -5.30 32.28
N GLN A 46 115.82 -4.28 31.64
CA GLN A 46 115.05 -3.29 30.87
C GLN A 46 114.37 -3.90 29.63
N GLU A 47 115.07 -4.80 28.94
CA GLU A 47 114.50 -5.51 27.78
C GLU A 47 113.37 -6.44 28.20
N ASP A 48 113.50 -7.16 29.32
CA ASP A 48 112.46 -8.03 29.87
C ASP A 48 111.23 -7.24 30.35
N MET A 49 111.43 -6.09 31.00
CA MET A 49 110.30 -5.20 31.35
C MET A 49 109.59 -4.65 30.11
N LYS A 50 110.33 -4.27 29.06
CA LYS A 50 109.72 -3.82 27.80
C LYS A 50 108.92 -4.93 27.13
N ARG A 51 109.44 -6.16 27.11
CA ARG A 51 108.70 -7.33 26.59
C ARG A 51 107.42 -7.58 27.38
N ARG A 52 107.51 -7.62 28.72
CA ARG A 52 106.34 -7.86 29.57
C ARG A 52 105.26 -6.78 29.42
N ASN A 53 105.65 -5.51 29.30
CA ASN A 53 104.71 -4.43 29.05
C ASN A 53 104.06 -4.52 27.66
N LEU A 54 104.82 -4.93 26.64
CA LEU A 54 104.28 -5.16 25.30
C LEU A 54 103.26 -6.32 25.30
N GLU A 55 103.57 -7.42 25.98
CA GLU A 55 102.68 -8.58 26.13
C GLU A 55 101.40 -8.23 26.89
N LEU A 56 101.51 -7.46 27.99
CA LEU A 56 100.35 -6.98 28.74
C LEU A 56 99.46 -6.09 27.87
N LYS A 57 100.06 -5.15 27.12
CA LYS A 57 99.30 -4.27 26.23
C LYS A 57 98.61 -5.04 25.11
N GLN A 58 99.29 -6.01 24.49
CA GLN A 58 98.68 -6.87 23.48
C GLN A 58 97.53 -7.71 24.05
N LYS A 59 97.64 -8.14 25.31
CA LYS A 59 96.57 -8.86 25.99
C LYS A 59 95.35 -7.96 26.26
N GLU A 60 95.58 -6.73 26.73
CA GLU A 60 94.51 -5.73 26.91
C GLU A 60 93.81 -5.39 25.59
N ASP A 61 94.58 -5.12 24.52
CA ASP A 61 94.04 -4.83 23.19
C ASP A 61 93.21 -6.03 22.66
N ASN A 62 93.70 -7.26 22.86
CA ASN A 62 92.97 -8.47 22.46
C ASN A 62 91.68 -8.67 23.27
N ASP A 63 91.71 -8.43 24.58
CA ASP A 63 90.52 -8.52 25.45
C ASP A 63 89.48 -7.45 25.07
N GLU A 64 89.90 -6.25 24.70
CA GLU A 64 89.02 -5.19 24.21
C GLU A 64 88.39 -5.54 22.86
N ILE A 65 89.19 -6.05 21.91
CA ILE A 65 88.70 -6.52 20.61
C ILE A 65 87.65 -7.63 20.79
N GLN A 66 87.89 -8.58 21.70
CA GLN A 66 86.93 -9.66 21.99
C GLN A 66 85.61 -9.10 22.56
N ARG A 67 85.66 -8.12 23.47
CA ARG A 67 84.45 -7.47 24.00
C ARG A 67 83.67 -6.75 22.90
N ILE A 68 84.35 -5.99 22.04
CA ILE A 68 83.72 -5.27 20.92
C ILE A 68 83.06 -6.27 19.95
N GLN A 69 83.72 -7.40 19.65
CA GLN A 69 83.14 -8.45 18.81
C GLN A 69 81.89 -9.08 19.44
N MET A 70 81.89 -9.34 20.74
CA MET A 70 80.70 -9.86 21.44
C MET A 70 79.54 -8.86 21.41
N ILE A 71 79.80 -7.58 21.70
CA ILE A 71 78.77 -6.53 21.65
C ILE A 71 78.18 -6.39 20.25
N ASN A 72 79.03 -6.38 19.21
CA ASN A 72 78.56 -6.30 17.83
C ASN A 72 77.71 -7.52 17.42
N LYS A 73 78.07 -8.71 17.91
CA LYS A 73 77.29 -9.94 17.69
C LYS A 73 75.92 -9.88 18.38
N GLU A 74 75.88 -9.46 19.65
CA GLU A 74 74.63 -9.25 20.38
C GLU A 74 73.73 -8.22 19.70
N LEU A 75 74.32 -7.11 19.21
CA LEU A 75 73.58 -6.07 18.51
C LEU A 75 72.98 -6.59 17.19
N GLN A 76 73.72 -7.40 16.44
CA GLN A 76 73.22 -8.06 15.23
C GLN A 76 72.09 -9.04 15.53
N ASP A 77 72.21 -9.84 16.58
CA ASP A 77 71.19 -10.81 16.97
C ASP A 77 69.91 -10.12 17.46
N GLN A 78 70.03 -9.00 18.20
CA GLN A 78 68.89 -8.15 18.55
C GLN A 78 68.21 -7.55 17.31
N GLN A 79 68.97 -7.10 16.31
CA GLN A 79 68.39 -6.60 15.06
C GLN A 79 67.66 -7.71 14.27
N LYS A 80 68.21 -8.93 14.24
CA LYS A 80 67.54 -10.08 13.63
C LYS A 80 66.23 -10.40 14.35
N GLN A 81 66.23 -10.44 15.68
CA GLN A 81 65.01 -10.66 16.47
C GLN A 81 63.95 -9.59 16.21
N LYS A 82 64.33 -8.30 16.19
CA LYS A 82 63.39 -7.20 15.89
C LYS A 82 62.79 -7.33 14.49
N LYS A 83 63.59 -7.71 13.48
CA LYS A 83 63.10 -7.96 12.11
C LYS A 83 62.11 -9.12 12.09
N LEU A 84 62.40 -10.21 12.79
CA LEU A 84 61.52 -11.38 12.87
C LEU A 84 60.18 -11.03 13.53
N GLN A 85 60.22 -10.34 14.68
CA GLN A 85 59.02 -9.87 15.38
C GLN A 85 58.18 -8.92 14.53
N THR A 86 58.84 -8.02 13.79
CA THR A 86 58.15 -7.11 12.86
C THR A 86 57.48 -7.89 11.73
N GLN A 87 58.17 -8.90 11.17
CA GLN A 87 57.62 -9.76 10.13
C GLN A 87 56.41 -10.57 10.62
N GLU A 88 56.48 -11.16 11.83
CA GLU A 88 55.36 -11.87 12.44
C GLU A 88 54.17 -10.95 12.72
N SER A 89 54.42 -9.74 13.23
CA SER A 89 53.38 -8.74 13.47
C SER A 89 52.70 -8.32 12.17
N LEU A 90 53.47 -8.06 11.11
CA LEU A 90 52.93 -7.74 9.80
C LEU A 90 52.14 -8.90 9.21
N SER A 91 52.65 -10.13 9.32
CA SER A 91 51.95 -11.35 8.87
C SER A 91 50.59 -11.49 9.53
N LYS A 92 50.51 -11.30 10.86
CA LYS A 92 49.24 -11.30 11.62
C LYS A 92 48.28 -10.21 11.15
N LYS A 93 48.77 -8.99 10.92
CA LYS A 93 47.93 -7.91 10.38
C LYS A 93 47.40 -8.23 8.98
N TYR A 94 48.22 -8.84 8.12
CA TYR A 94 47.76 -9.24 6.79
C TYR A 94 46.70 -10.36 6.86
N SER A 95 46.85 -11.35 7.75
CA SER A 95 45.82 -12.37 7.93
C SER A 95 44.51 -11.77 8.44
N GLU A 96 44.57 -10.86 9.42
CA GLU A 96 43.39 -10.17 9.95
C GLU A 96 42.65 -9.37 8.86
N ILE A 97 43.39 -8.67 7.99
CA ILE A 97 42.80 -7.93 6.86
C ILE A 97 42.11 -8.88 5.87
N ILE A 98 42.72 -10.03 5.58
CA ILE A 98 42.13 -11.05 4.69
C ILE A 98 40.84 -11.61 5.30
N ASP A 99 40.85 -11.92 6.60
CA ASP A 99 39.69 -12.46 7.30
C ASP A 99 38.54 -11.45 7.34
N GLN A 100 38.83 -10.17 7.63
CA GLN A 100 37.84 -9.09 7.58
C GLN A 100 37.27 -8.89 6.17
N ARG A 101 38.12 -8.93 5.14
CA ARG A 101 37.67 -8.85 3.74
C ARG A 101 36.73 -10.00 3.39
N ASN A 102 37.09 -11.23 3.78
CA ASN A 102 36.26 -12.41 3.53
C ASN A 102 34.93 -12.33 4.28
N PHE A 103 34.93 -11.84 5.51
CA PHE A 103 33.72 -11.60 6.29
C PHE A 103 32.78 -10.60 5.60
N ILE A 104 33.31 -9.44 5.17
CA ILE A 104 32.53 -8.41 4.45
C ILE A 104 31.96 -8.96 3.14
N MET A 105 32.76 -9.69 2.37
CA MET A 105 32.32 -10.32 1.13
C MET A 105 31.19 -11.33 1.36
N ASN A 106 31.29 -12.13 2.42
CA ASN A 106 30.26 -13.11 2.77
C ASN A 106 28.98 -12.46 3.28
N GLN A 107 29.06 -11.36 4.03
CA GLN A 107 27.88 -10.58 4.41
C GLN A 107 27.19 -10.01 3.18
N LYS A 108 27.91 -9.34 2.28
CA LYS A 108 27.33 -8.79 1.06
C LYS A 108 26.64 -9.86 0.21
N ARG A 109 27.27 -11.03 0.01
CA ARG A 109 26.61 -12.13 -0.71
C ARG A 109 25.30 -12.58 -0.05
N LYS A 110 25.24 -12.62 1.28
CA LYS A 110 24.01 -12.98 2.00
C LYS A 110 22.93 -11.90 1.85
N GLU A 111 23.31 -10.63 1.90
CA GLU A 111 22.41 -9.49 1.67
C GLU A 111 21.86 -9.50 0.24
N ASP A 112 22.73 -9.67 -0.77
CA ASP A 112 22.35 -9.76 -2.18
C ASP A 112 21.36 -10.91 -2.42
N LEU A 113 21.64 -12.10 -1.87
CA LEU A 113 20.73 -13.26 -1.95
C LEU A 113 19.39 -12.99 -1.25
N ASN A 114 19.38 -12.26 -0.14
CA ASN A 114 18.15 -11.92 0.57
C ASN A 114 17.31 -10.91 -0.24
N ILE A 115 17.94 -9.91 -0.84
CA ILE A 115 17.28 -8.95 -1.73
C ILE A 115 16.72 -9.66 -2.96
N GLU A 116 17.48 -10.56 -3.58
CA GLU A 116 17.04 -11.35 -4.73
C GLU A 116 15.82 -12.21 -4.37
N ASN A 117 15.84 -12.91 -3.24
CA ASN A 117 14.70 -13.69 -2.77
C ASN A 117 13.47 -12.83 -2.50
N GLN A 118 13.62 -11.65 -1.88
CA GLN A 118 12.52 -10.72 -1.66
C GLN A 118 11.91 -10.21 -2.98
N LEU A 119 12.75 -9.94 -3.98
CA LEU A 119 12.30 -9.55 -5.32
C LEU A 119 11.54 -10.69 -6.01
N ILE A 120 12.04 -11.93 -5.91
CA ILE A 120 11.37 -13.12 -6.45
C ILE A 120 10.01 -13.32 -5.78
N ASP A 121 9.94 -13.26 -4.46
CA ASP A 121 8.69 -13.44 -3.70
C ASP A 121 7.67 -12.36 -4.04
N SER A 122 8.12 -11.09 -4.13
CA SER A 122 7.26 -9.97 -4.54
C SER A 122 6.73 -10.15 -5.97
N ALA A 123 7.58 -10.58 -6.90
CA ALA A 123 7.19 -10.83 -8.28
C ALA A 123 6.18 -12.00 -8.38
N GLN A 124 6.39 -13.07 -7.61
CA GLN A 124 5.45 -14.20 -7.55
C GLN A 124 4.10 -13.78 -6.99
N LYS A 125 4.07 -12.95 -5.93
CA LYS A 125 2.84 -12.43 -5.36
C LYS A 125 2.08 -11.56 -6.38
N ALA A 126 2.77 -10.65 -7.06
CA ALA A 126 2.17 -9.82 -8.10
C ALA A 126 1.59 -10.67 -9.26
N LEU A 127 2.28 -11.72 -9.68
CA LEU A 127 1.79 -12.65 -10.70
C LEU A 127 0.53 -13.40 -10.26
N GLN A 128 0.45 -13.80 -8.98
CA GLN A 128 -0.75 -14.44 -8.42
C GLN A 128 -1.93 -13.47 -8.39
N GLU A 129 -1.72 -12.22 -7.95
CA GLU A 129 -2.74 -11.17 -7.94
C GLU A 129 -3.25 -10.87 -9.36
N GLU A 130 -2.35 -10.76 -10.35
CA GLU A 130 -2.73 -10.56 -11.75
C GLU A 130 -3.61 -11.72 -12.28
N ARG A 131 -3.23 -12.97 -11.98
CA ARG A 131 -4.03 -14.15 -12.37
C ARG A 131 -5.43 -14.12 -11.75
N GLN A 132 -5.55 -13.71 -10.48
CA GLN A 132 -6.85 -13.57 -9.83
C GLN A 132 -7.71 -12.49 -10.48
N ILE A 133 -7.12 -11.33 -10.79
CA ILE A 133 -7.81 -10.23 -11.48
C ILE A 133 -8.30 -10.68 -12.86
N GLN A 134 -7.46 -11.38 -13.64
CA GLN A 134 -7.85 -11.92 -14.94
C GLN A 134 -9.01 -12.92 -14.84
N LEU A 135 -8.98 -13.80 -13.82
CA LEU A 135 -10.07 -14.76 -13.58
C LEU A 135 -11.38 -14.04 -13.24
N GLN A 136 -11.34 -13.07 -12.33
CA GLN A 136 -12.51 -12.25 -11.99
C GLN A 136 -13.07 -11.52 -13.20
N LYS A 137 -12.21 -10.93 -14.03
CA LYS A 137 -12.61 -10.26 -15.27
C LYS A 137 -13.31 -11.22 -16.24
N ARG A 138 -12.80 -12.45 -16.39
CA ARG A 138 -13.43 -13.48 -17.23
C ARG A 138 -14.78 -13.92 -16.69
N LEU A 139 -14.90 -14.11 -15.37
CA LEU A 139 -16.17 -14.45 -14.72
C LEU A 139 -17.21 -13.35 -14.90
N LEU A 140 -16.82 -12.09 -14.72
CA LEU A 140 -17.71 -10.94 -14.92
C LEU A 140 -18.18 -10.84 -16.37
N GLN A 141 -17.27 -11.03 -17.34
CA GLN A 141 -17.65 -11.04 -18.76
C GLN A 141 -18.64 -12.17 -19.08
N LYS A 142 -18.46 -13.35 -18.49
CA LYS A 142 -19.41 -14.45 -18.63
C LYS A 142 -20.78 -14.09 -18.05
N GLN A 143 -20.83 -13.50 -16.85
CA GLN A 143 -22.08 -13.05 -16.24
C GLN A 143 -22.82 -12.01 -17.10
N ILE A 144 -22.10 -11.02 -17.64
CA ILE A 144 -22.67 -10.02 -18.54
C ILE A 144 -23.25 -10.68 -19.80
N TYR A 145 -22.54 -11.64 -20.38
CA TYR A 145 -23.01 -12.37 -21.56
C TYR A 145 -24.27 -13.19 -21.25
N ASP A 146 -24.27 -13.94 -20.14
CA ASP A 146 -25.40 -14.77 -19.72
C ASP A 146 -26.65 -13.90 -19.45
N GLU A 147 -26.49 -12.72 -18.84
CA GLU A 147 -27.57 -11.76 -18.61
C GLU A 147 -28.11 -11.17 -19.91
N GLN A 148 -27.23 -10.81 -20.86
CA GLN A 148 -27.65 -10.35 -22.19
C GLN A 148 -28.45 -11.42 -22.95
N MET A 149 -28.01 -12.68 -22.88
CA MET A 149 -28.72 -13.80 -23.51
C MET A 149 -30.10 -14.01 -22.88
N LYS A 150 -30.20 -13.92 -21.55
CA LYS A 150 -31.47 -13.99 -20.83
C LYS A 150 -32.44 -12.89 -21.27
N LEU A 151 -31.97 -11.64 -21.37
CA LEU A 151 -32.77 -10.51 -21.84
C LEU A 151 -33.27 -10.71 -23.29
N ILE A 152 -32.44 -11.28 -24.16
CA ILE A 152 -32.83 -11.61 -25.54
C ILE A 152 -33.93 -12.68 -25.56
N GLU A 153 -33.80 -13.72 -24.74
CA GLU A 153 -34.81 -14.77 -24.63
C GLU A 153 -36.13 -14.24 -24.08
N GLU A 154 -36.10 -13.44 -23.03
CA GLU A 154 -37.29 -12.78 -22.48
C GLU A 154 -37.98 -11.89 -23.52
N LYS A 155 -37.20 -11.12 -24.31
CA LYS A 155 -37.75 -10.31 -25.41
C LYS A 155 -38.43 -11.18 -26.47
N LYS A 156 -37.80 -12.28 -26.88
CA LYS A 156 -38.39 -13.23 -27.84
C LYS A 156 -39.68 -13.86 -27.31
N GLN A 157 -39.74 -14.21 -26.02
CA GLN A 157 -40.94 -14.75 -25.40
C GLN A 157 -42.07 -13.72 -25.37
N ARG A 158 -41.79 -12.47 -24.98
CA ARG A 158 -42.78 -11.37 -25.02
C ARG A 158 -43.31 -11.13 -26.43
N GLU A 159 -42.45 -11.14 -27.44
CA GLU A 159 -42.86 -10.97 -28.82
C GLU A 159 -43.80 -12.10 -29.30
N ARG A 160 -43.53 -13.35 -28.90
CA ARG A 160 -44.43 -14.49 -29.19
C ARG A 160 -45.79 -14.32 -28.52
N ILE A 161 -45.81 -13.88 -27.25
CA ILE A 161 -47.06 -13.63 -26.53
C ILE A 161 -47.86 -12.51 -27.21
N ASN A 162 -47.22 -11.40 -27.57
CA ASN A 162 -47.88 -10.28 -28.26
C ASN A 162 -48.46 -10.72 -29.60
N LYS A 163 -47.71 -11.46 -30.43
CA LYS A 163 -48.22 -11.99 -31.71
C LYS A 163 -49.43 -12.90 -31.51
N ASN A 164 -49.43 -13.73 -30.46
CA ASN A 164 -50.57 -14.57 -30.13
C ASN A 164 -51.78 -13.73 -29.68
N GLN A 165 -51.57 -12.69 -28.89
CA GLN A 165 -52.64 -11.76 -28.48
C GLN A 165 -53.23 -11.01 -29.69
N GLU A 166 -52.40 -10.50 -30.59
CA GLU A 166 -52.83 -9.87 -31.84
C GLU A 166 -53.67 -10.81 -32.69
N ARG A 167 -53.25 -12.08 -32.82
CA ARG A 167 -54.00 -13.10 -33.55
C ARG A 167 -55.36 -13.38 -32.91
N LEU A 168 -55.42 -13.49 -31.59
CA LEU A 168 -56.69 -13.69 -30.85
C LEU A 168 -57.62 -12.49 -31.01
N LEU A 169 -57.09 -11.27 -30.92
CA LEU A 169 -57.86 -10.04 -31.15
C LEU A 169 -58.44 -10.01 -32.56
N PHE A 170 -57.62 -10.31 -33.58
CA PHE A 170 -58.08 -10.35 -34.96
C PHE A 170 -59.19 -11.41 -35.16
N GLN A 171 -59.05 -12.59 -34.56
CA GLN A 171 -60.07 -13.63 -34.61
C GLN A 171 -61.38 -13.19 -33.94
N ASP A 172 -61.31 -12.52 -32.79
CA ASP A 172 -62.49 -11.98 -32.10
C ASP A 172 -63.19 -10.90 -32.93
N TYR A 173 -62.43 -10.00 -33.58
CA TYR A 173 -62.99 -9.02 -34.52
C TYR A 173 -63.70 -9.70 -35.70
N ALA A 174 -63.10 -10.73 -36.29
CA ALA A 174 -63.69 -11.47 -37.40
C ALA A 174 -65.00 -12.17 -36.99
N ILE A 175 -65.04 -12.77 -35.79
CA ILE A 175 -66.26 -13.41 -35.26
C ILE A 175 -67.37 -12.37 -35.02
N LYS A 176 -67.04 -11.23 -34.41
CA LYS A 176 -67.99 -10.14 -34.17
C LYS A 176 -68.55 -9.58 -35.47
N ASP A 177 -67.71 -9.41 -36.49
CA ASP A 177 -68.16 -8.92 -37.78
C ASP A 177 -69.05 -9.93 -38.50
N GLN A 178 -68.73 -11.23 -38.44
CA GLN A 178 -69.62 -12.28 -38.93
C GLN A 178 -70.96 -12.28 -38.21
N GLN A 179 -70.99 -12.16 -36.88
CA GLN A 179 -72.22 -12.05 -36.11
C GLN A 179 -73.05 -10.83 -36.52
N ARG A 180 -72.39 -9.68 -36.76
CA ARG A 180 -73.04 -8.47 -37.24
C ARG A 180 -73.67 -8.67 -38.63
N ILE A 181 -72.97 -9.32 -39.55
CA ILE A 181 -73.49 -9.64 -40.89
C ILE A 181 -74.70 -10.57 -40.78
N ILE A 182 -74.62 -11.63 -39.99
CA ILE A 182 -75.73 -12.56 -39.76
C ILE A 182 -76.94 -11.82 -39.19
N GLN A 183 -76.74 -10.95 -38.19
CA GLN A 183 -77.81 -10.15 -37.61
C GLN A 183 -78.46 -9.23 -38.66
N GLN A 184 -77.66 -8.58 -39.50
CA GLN A 184 -78.17 -7.75 -40.59
C GLN A 184 -79.01 -8.56 -41.58
N GLU A 185 -78.54 -9.75 -41.98
CA GLU A 185 -79.30 -10.65 -42.84
C GLU A 185 -80.63 -11.09 -42.22
N GLU A 186 -80.63 -11.42 -40.93
CA GLU A 186 -81.86 -11.73 -40.19
C GLU A 186 -82.82 -10.54 -40.12
N ASP A 187 -82.31 -9.34 -39.89
CA ASP A 187 -83.11 -8.12 -39.83
C ASP A 187 -83.70 -7.78 -41.21
N TYR A 188 -82.94 -7.99 -42.30
CA TYR A 188 -83.47 -7.89 -43.67
C TYR A 188 -84.55 -8.92 -43.94
N LYS A 189 -84.36 -10.20 -43.53
CA LYS A 189 -85.39 -11.24 -43.66
C LYS A 189 -86.67 -10.84 -42.92
N LYS A 190 -86.55 -10.39 -41.66
CA LYS A 190 -87.68 -9.89 -40.86
C LYS A 190 -88.34 -8.68 -41.52
N TYR A 191 -87.57 -7.75 -42.09
CA TYR A 191 -88.11 -6.60 -42.81
C TYR A 191 -88.95 -7.04 -44.02
N TYR A 192 -88.44 -7.91 -44.88
CA TYR A 192 -89.20 -8.41 -46.03
C TYR A 192 -90.40 -9.24 -45.63
N GLN A 193 -90.30 -10.02 -44.56
CA GLN A 193 -91.44 -10.74 -43.99
C GLN A 193 -92.53 -9.77 -43.52
N ARG A 194 -92.18 -8.75 -42.73
CA ARG A 194 -93.13 -7.71 -42.30
C ARG A 194 -93.72 -6.93 -43.49
N LEU A 195 -92.93 -6.73 -44.55
CA LEU A 195 -93.42 -6.10 -45.78
C LEU A 195 -94.48 -6.97 -46.47
N ALA A 196 -94.25 -8.28 -46.53
CA ALA A 196 -95.21 -9.25 -47.05
C ALA A 196 -96.48 -9.29 -46.19
N GLU A 197 -96.35 -9.43 -44.87
CA GLU A 197 -97.45 -9.39 -43.91
C GLU A 197 -98.24 -8.07 -44.01
N ARG A 198 -97.54 -6.94 -44.17
CA ARG A 198 -98.18 -5.63 -44.37
C ARG A 198 -98.94 -5.56 -45.68
N ASN A 199 -98.42 -6.14 -46.76
CA ASN A 199 -99.10 -6.18 -48.04
C ASN A 199 -100.37 -7.06 -47.97
N GLU A 200 -100.27 -8.22 -47.33
CA GLU A 200 -101.42 -9.09 -47.04
C GLU A 200 -102.45 -8.36 -46.16
N HIS A 201 -102.02 -7.72 -45.08
CA HIS A 201 -102.89 -6.95 -44.21
C HIS A 201 -103.55 -5.76 -44.92
N LEU A 202 -102.83 -5.06 -45.81
CA LEU A 202 -103.41 -4.00 -46.63
C LEU A 202 -104.45 -4.55 -47.59
N GLN A 203 -104.21 -5.69 -48.23
CA GLN A 203 -105.21 -6.35 -49.07
C GLN A 203 -106.45 -6.75 -48.26
N ASP A 204 -106.26 -7.27 -47.04
CA ASP A 204 -107.34 -7.57 -46.11
C ASP A 204 -108.12 -6.32 -45.68
N ILE A 205 -107.41 -5.21 -45.40
CA ILE A 205 -108.04 -3.92 -45.11
C ILE A 205 -108.82 -3.43 -46.33
N TYR A 206 -108.26 -3.49 -47.54
CA TYR A 206 -108.99 -3.12 -48.76
C TYR A 206 -110.25 -3.97 -48.93
N ARG A 207 -110.18 -5.27 -48.66
CA ARG A 207 -111.35 -6.16 -48.67
C ARG A 207 -112.38 -5.77 -47.60
N LYS A 208 -111.95 -5.53 -46.37
CA LYS A 208 -112.84 -5.18 -45.24
C LYS A 208 -113.41 -3.77 -45.30
N ASN A 209 -112.64 -2.80 -45.81
CA ASN A 209 -113.07 -1.40 -45.95
C ASN A 209 -114.03 -1.19 -47.12
N VAL A 210 -114.12 -2.14 -48.05
CA VAL A 210 -115.22 -2.19 -49.03
C VAL A 210 -116.55 -2.53 -48.34
N ASP A 211 -116.52 -3.23 -47.19
CA ASP A 211 -117.72 -3.71 -46.50
C ASP A 211 -118.09 -2.92 -45.21
N ASP A 212 -117.13 -2.36 -44.43
CA ASP A 212 -117.43 -1.45 -43.30
C ASP A 212 -116.22 -0.57 -42.83
N PRO A 213 -116.10 0.69 -43.28
CA PRO A 213 -114.93 1.55 -43.05
C PRO A 213 -114.79 2.09 -41.61
N LYS A 214 -115.82 2.02 -40.77
CA LYS A 214 -115.81 2.67 -39.44
C LYS A 214 -115.02 1.86 -38.41
N SER A 215 -115.16 0.53 -38.40
CA SER A 215 -114.46 -0.34 -37.43
C SER A 215 -112.94 -0.40 -37.67
N SER A 216 -112.51 -0.22 -38.92
CA SER A 216 -111.11 -0.23 -39.34
C SER A 216 -110.34 0.98 -38.81
N LEU A 217 -110.96 2.16 -38.81
CA LEU A 217 -110.38 3.39 -38.27
C LEU A 217 -110.18 3.31 -36.74
N ASP A 218 -111.17 2.78 -36.01
CA ASP A 218 -111.06 2.61 -34.56
C ASP A 218 -109.97 1.60 -34.17
N TYR A 219 -109.78 0.53 -34.95
CA TYR A 219 -108.68 -0.41 -34.75
C TYR A 219 -107.30 0.24 -34.97
N ILE A 220 -107.15 1.05 -36.02
CA ILE A 220 -105.90 1.75 -36.33
C ILE A 220 -105.56 2.77 -35.24
N ILE A 221 -106.54 3.55 -34.77
CA ILE A 221 -106.35 4.55 -33.71
C ILE A 221 -105.94 3.86 -32.39
N ASN A 222 -106.64 2.80 -31.99
CA ASN A 222 -106.31 2.08 -30.76
C ASN A 222 -104.92 1.43 -30.81
N ARG A 223 -104.53 0.91 -31.98
CA ARG A 223 -103.18 0.37 -32.18
C ARG A 223 -102.11 1.46 -32.04
N GLN A 224 -102.33 2.63 -32.64
CA GLN A 224 -101.38 3.75 -32.55
C GLN A 224 -101.25 4.29 -31.11
N ILE A 225 -102.36 4.35 -30.36
CA ILE A 225 -102.33 4.74 -28.94
C ILE A 225 -101.50 3.74 -28.13
N LYS A 226 -101.69 2.43 -28.36
CA LYS A 226 -100.94 1.38 -27.66
C LYS A 226 -99.44 1.43 -27.98
N GLU A 227 -99.08 1.54 -29.26
CA GLU A 227 -97.68 1.65 -29.70
C GLU A 227 -96.98 2.92 -29.18
N LYS A 228 -97.74 4.00 -28.94
CA LYS A 228 -97.21 5.23 -28.33
C LYS A 228 -96.93 5.03 -26.84
N MET A 229 -97.85 4.41 -26.11
CA MET A 229 -97.65 4.11 -24.68
C MET A 229 -96.49 3.15 -24.45
N GLU A 230 -96.35 2.11 -25.28
CA GLU A 230 -95.24 1.16 -25.19
C GLU A 230 -93.88 1.85 -25.41
N ARG A 231 -93.78 2.72 -26.43
CA ARG A 231 -92.56 3.51 -26.68
C ARG A 231 -92.19 4.45 -25.54
N GLU A 232 -93.16 5.18 -24.99
CA GLU A 232 -92.91 6.07 -23.84
C GLU A 232 -92.43 5.27 -22.62
N GLN A 233 -92.98 4.08 -22.39
CA GLN A 233 -92.56 3.22 -21.28
C GLN A 233 -91.16 2.64 -21.48
N GLU A 234 -90.80 2.24 -22.71
CA GLU A 234 -89.45 1.79 -23.06
C GLU A 234 -88.41 2.90 -22.87
N GLU A 235 -88.69 4.13 -23.32
CA GLU A 235 -87.79 5.27 -23.12
C GLU A 235 -87.53 5.56 -21.63
N ILE A 236 -88.58 5.51 -20.79
CA ILE A 236 -88.44 5.69 -19.34
C ILE A 236 -87.56 4.59 -18.73
N ASN A 237 -87.76 3.34 -19.14
CA ASN A 237 -86.98 2.20 -18.64
C ASN A 237 -85.51 2.31 -19.06
N THR A 238 -85.24 2.66 -20.31
CA THR A 238 -83.87 2.86 -20.82
C THR A 238 -83.19 4.02 -20.10
N LYS A 239 -83.89 5.14 -19.85
CA LYS A 239 -83.34 6.27 -19.10
C LYS A 239 -82.96 5.87 -17.67
N ARG A 240 -83.83 5.15 -16.97
CA ARG A 240 -83.55 4.62 -15.61
C ARG A 240 -82.37 3.67 -15.60
N MET A 241 -82.24 2.81 -16.60
CA MET A 241 -81.13 1.85 -16.70
C MET A 241 -79.80 2.56 -16.96
N ASN A 242 -79.80 3.58 -17.82
CA ASN A 242 -78.61 4.40 -18.08
C ASN A 242 -78.16 5.17 -16.83
N ASP A 243 -79.09 5.78 -16.08
CA ASP A 243 -78.78 6.47 -14.83
C ASP A 243 -78.19 5.51 -13.78
N LYS A 244 -78.72 4.28 -13.69
CA LYS A 244 -78.18 3.24 -12.80
C LYS A 244 -76.76 2.85 -13.22
N ASN A 245 -76.53 2.59 -14.50
CA ASN A 245 -75.21 2.22 -15.02
C ASN A 245 -74.17 3.33 -14.78
N LEU A 246 -74.57 4.60 -14.95
CA LEU A 246 -73.69 5.74 -14.70
C LEU A 246 -73.31 5.83 -13.21
N LYS A 247 -74.29 5.62 -12.31
CA LYS A 247 -74.05 5.59 -10.87
C LYS A 247 -73.12 4.45 -10.46
N ASP A 248 -73.31 3.26 -11.03
CA ASP A 248 -72.49 2.08 -10.73
C ASP A 248 -71.05 2.27 -11.25
N GLN A 249 -70.87 2.86 -12.44
CA GLN A 249 -69.55 3.24 -12.96
C GLN A 249 -68.83 4.22 -12.03
N TYR A 250 -69.52 5.27 -11.59
CA TYR A 250 -68.95 6.27 -10.67
C TYR A 250 -68.52 5.63 -9.34
N LEU A 251 -69.36 4.78 -8.75
CA LEU A 251 -69.04 4.07 -7.50
C LEU A 251 -67.84 3.13 -7.66
N ASN A 252 -67.75 2.42 -8.79
CA ASN A 252 -66.62 1.54 -9.08
C ASN A 252 -65.31 2.32 -9.24
N THR A 253 -65.32 3.43 -9.98
CA THR A 253 -64.13 4.28 -10.15
C THR A 253 -63.69 4.87 -8.81
N LEU A 254 -64.62 5.34 -7.98
CA LEU A 254 -64.29 5.86 -6.66
C LEU A 254 -63.69 4.79 -5.74
N SER A 255 -64.25 3.58 -5.74
CA SER A 255 -63.72 2.43 -4.98
C SER A 255 -62.30 2.07 -5.40
N GLN A 256 -62.00 2.09 -6.70
CA GLN A 256 -60.67 1.81 -7.22
C GLN A 256 -59.66 2.89 -6.78
N GLN A 257 -60.03 4.16 -6.85
CA GLN A 257 -59.17 5.27 -6.39
C GLN A 257 -58.85 5.18 -4.89
N LEU A 258 -59.82 4.78 -4.06
CA LEU A 258 -59.59 4.57 -2.62
C LEU A 258 -58.62 3.42 -2.37
N LYS A 259 -58.77 2.29 -3.06
CA LYS A 259 -57.83 1.15 -2.96
C LYS A 259 -56.42 1.54 -3.37
N GLU A 260 -56.26 2.29 -4.46
CA GLU A 260 -54.94 2.78 -4.90
C GLU A 260 -54.31 3.72 -3.87
N LYS A 261 -55.10 4.61 -3.26
CA LYS A 261 -54.61 5.53 -2.23
C LYS A 261 -54.15 4.79 -0.97
N GLU A 262 -54.91 3.79 -0.52
CA GLU A 262 -54.50 2.94 0.61
C GLU A 262 -53.24 2.14 0.31
N GLN A 263 -53.13 1.57 -0.90
CA GLN A 263 -51.94 0.81 -1.29
C GLN A 263 -50.70 1.69 -1.36
N ARG A 264 -50.82 2.92 -1.88
CA ARG A 264 -49.72 3.90 -1.87
C ARG A 264 -49.27 4.25 -0.46
N LYS A 265 -50.23 4.44 0.47
CA LYS A 265 -49.92 4.70 1.88
C LYS A 265 -49.16 3.52 2.52
N LYS A 266 -49.62 2.29 2.31
CA LYS A 266 -48.93 1.09 2.81
C LYS A 266 -47.50 0.96 2.27
N ASN A 267 -47.31 1.20 0.97
CA ASN A 267 -45.98 1.15 0.36
C ASN A 267 -45.05 2.24 0.93
N GLN A 268 -45.58 3.44 1.20
CA GLN A 268 -44.83 4.52 1.81
C GLN A 268 -44.43 4.20 3.26
N ASP A 269 -45.33 3.60 4.04
CA ASP A 269 -45.05 3.17 5.42
C ASP A 269 -43.96 2.08 5.46
N ILE A 270 -43.99 1.12 4.52
CA ILE A 270 -42.95 0.09 4.36
C ILE A 270 -41.59 0.74 4.04
N LEU A 271 -41.56 1.67 3.09
CA LEU A 271 -40.32 2.36 2.69
C LEU A 271 -39.72 3.16 3.85
N ILE A 272 -40.56 3.87 4.62
CA ILE A 272 -40.11 4.60 5.81
C ILE A 272 -39.53 3.64 6.85
N SER A 273 -40.19 2.50 7.09
CA SER A 273 -39.71 1.48 8.03
C SER A 273 -38.36 0.87 7.58
N GLN A 274 -38.20 0.61 6.29
CA GLN A 274 -36.94 0.10 5.73
C GLN A 274 -35.81 1.11 5.90
N ASN A 275 -36.04 2.38 5.52
CA ASN A 275 -35.05 3.44 5.70
C ASN A 275 -34.66 3.62 7.17
N GLN A 276 -35.62 3.54 8.12
CA GLN A 276 -35.31 3.62 9.54
C GLN A 276 -34.43 2.45 10.02
N GLN A 277 -34.67 1.24 9.52
CA GLN A 277 -33.83 0.08 9.84
C GLN A 277 -32.41 0.21 9.26
N GLU A 278 -32.28 0.70 8.03
CA GLU A 278 -30.98 0.96 7.41
C GLU A 278 -30.18 2.02 8.18
N ILE A 279 -30.82 3.12 8.58
CA ILE A 279 -30.20 4.16 9.41
C ILE A 279 -29.73 3.58 10.75
N ARG A 280 -30.54 2.73 11.40
CA ARG A 280 -30.15 2.07 12.66
C ARG A 280 -28.93 1.16 12.47
N LYS A 281 -28.93 0.31 11.44
CA LYS A 281 -27.79 -0.57 11.12
C LYS A 281 -26.52 0.22 10.81
N ALA A 282 -26.64 1.32 10.07
CA ALA A 282 -25.50 2.20 9.78
C ALA A 282 -24.97 2.88 11.05
N ALA A 283 -25.85 3.32 11.95
CA ALA A 283 -25.46 3.91 13.24
C ALA A 283 -24.78 2.89 14.17
N GLU A 284 -25.28 1.64 14.22
CA GLU A 284 -24.65 0.54 14.94
C GLU A 284 -23.25 0.23 14.38
N SER A 285 -23.13 0.09 13.05
CA SER A 285 -21.85 -0.14 12.38
C SER A 285 -20.83 0.99 12.65
N PHE A 286 -21.28 2.25 12.63
CA PHE A 286 -20.42 3.39 12.92
C PHE A 286 -19.95 3.40 14.39
N ASN A 287 -20.83 3.02 15.31
CA ASN A 287 -20.47 2.92 16.73
C ASN A 287 -19.44 1.80 16.98
N ASP A 288 -19.61 0.65 16.31
CA ASP A 288 -18.67 -0.47 16.39
C ASP A 288 -17.29 -0.08 15.82
N GLU A 289 -17.27 0.63 14.70
CA GLU A 289 -16.04 1.14 14.09
C GLU A 289 -15.32 2.15 15.00
N GLN A 290 -16.06 3.07 15.62
CA GLN A 290 -15.51 3.98 16.64
C GLN A 290 -14.96 3.24 17.87
N GLN A 291 -15.63 2.19 18.35
CA GLN A 291 -15.12 1.40 19.47
C GLN A 291 -13.83 0.67 19.09
N LEU A 292 -13.74 0.16 17.85
CA LEU A 292 -12.54 -0.48 17.33
C LEU A 292 -11.37 0.53 17.24
N GLU A 293 -11.60 1.73 16.73
CA GLU A 293 -10.59 2.78 16.70
C GLU A 293 -10.12 3.17 18.11
N ARG A 294 -11.04 3.31 19.07
CA ARG A 294 -10.69 3.58 20.47
C ARG A 294 -9.88 2.45 21.09
N ARG A 295 -10.12 1.19 20.72
CA ARG A 295 -9.29 0.05 21.16
C ARG A 295 -7.89 0.12 20.55
N LYS A 296 -7.78 0.31 19.22
CA LYS A 296 -6.49 0.49 18.54
C LYS A 296 -5.67 1.63 19.11
N LYS A 297 -6.30 2.77 19.43
CA LYS A 297 -5.62 3.92 20.03
C LYS A 297 -5.10 3.61 21.44
N ARG A 298 -5.86 2.86 22.24
CA ARG A 298 -5.41 2.40 23.57
C ARG A 298 -4.26 1.38 23.47
N GLU A 299 -4.33 0.44 22.54
CA GLU A 299 -3.25 -0.52 22.27
C GLU A 299 -1.97 0.20 21.83
N PHE A 300 -2.08 1.17 20.92
CA PHE A 300 -0.94 1.97 20.48
C PHE A 300 -0.33 2.79 21.62
N GLN A 301 -1.15 3.40 22.48
CA GLN A 301 -0.66 4.08 23.68
C GLN A 301 0.02 3.11 24.65
N SER A 302 -0.54 1.92 24.88
CA SER A 302 0.09 0.90 25.73
C SER A 302 1.45 0.49 25.20
N GLN A 303 1.54 0.19 23.90
CA GLN A 303 2.80 -0.17 23.24
C GLN A 303 3.84 0.96 23.34
N TYR A 304 3.40 2.21 23.21
CA TYR A 304 4.27 3.37 23.38
C TYR A 304 4.81 3.48 24.81
N TYR A 305 3.95 3.32 25.82
CA TYR A 305 4.38 3.33 27.23
C TYR A 305 5.26 2.13 27.58
N ASP A 306 5.00 0.95 27.04
CA ASP A 306 5.85 -0.24 27.22
C ASP A 306 7.24 -0.04 26.59
N GLN A 307 7.31 0.62 25.42
CA GLN A 307 8.58 1.01 24.79
C GLN A 307 9.36 2.02 25.64
N LEU A 308 8.69 3.02 26.20
CA LEU A 308 9.32 3.97 27.13
C LEU A 308 9.78 3.32 28.43
N ALA A 309 8.98 2.39 28.98
CA ALA A 309 9.36 1.63 30.18
C ALA A 309 10.57 0.71 29.90
N SER A 310 10.66 0.15 28.69
CA SER A 310 11.81 -0.68 28.28
C SER A 310 13.09 0.14 28.08
N LEU A 311 12.98 1.44 27.75
CA LEU A 311 14.09 2.40 27.71
C LEU A 311 14.49 2.97 29.09
N GLY A 312 13.69 2.72 30.13
CA GLY A 312 13.80 3.33 31.45
C GLY A 312 14.48 2.50 32.54
N ASN A 313 15.19 1.42 32.21
CA ASN A 313 15.98 0.67 33.20
C ASN A 313 17.41 1.22 33.32
N GLY A 314 17.51 2.37 34.00
CA GLY A 314 18.76 2.98 34.43
C GLY A 314 18.50 4.09 35.44
N GLN A 315 18.50 3.73 36.73
CA GLN A 315 18.69 4.60 37.91
C GLN A 315 17.71 5.78 38.09
N ASN A 316 16.78 5.64 39.03
CA ASN A 316 16.82 6.29 40.35
C ASN A 316 15.45 6.19 41.04
N GLN A 317 15.48 5.75 42.29
CA GLN A 317 14.42 6.04 43.24
C GLN A 317 14.55 7.51 43.63
N HIS A 318 13.55 8.33 43.36
CA HIS A 318 13.10 9.37 44.27
C HIS A 318 11.77 9.98 43.81
N ASP A 319 10.95 10.26 44.82
CA ASP A 319 9.73 11.06 44.82
C ASP A 319 9.63 12.13 43.74
N LYS A 320 8.48 12.19 43.08
CA LYS A 320 7.54 13.30 43.26
C LYS A 320 6.22 13.02 42.53
N LEU A 321 5.14 13.02 43.30
CA LEU A 321 3.83 13.44 42.82
C LEU A 321 4.00 14.76 42.06
N ILE A 322 3.63 14.76 40.79
CA ILE A 322 3.37 15.99 40.04
C ILE A 322 1.88 15.99 39.72
N ASP A 323 1.22 16.97 40.31
CA ASP A 323 -0.19 17.28 40.20
C ASP A 323 -0.62 17.49 38.74
N ASN A 324 -1.49 16.61 38.26
CA ASN A 324 -2.27 16.80 37.03
C ASN A 324 -3.46 17.74 37.32
N ASN A 325 -3.20 19.03 37.56
CA ASN A 325 -4.28 20.00 37.79
C ASN A 325 -4.13 21.36 37.10
N ASN A 326 -3.27 21.49 36.09
CA ASN A 326 -3.24 22.70 35.25
C ASN A 326 -2.90 22.37 33.79
N LEU A 327 -3.86 21.81 33.06
CA LEU A 327 -3.89 21.97 31.60
C LEU A 327 -5.09 22.83 31.25
N SER A 328 -4.86 24.14 31.37
CA SER A 328 -5.75 25.19 30.91
C SER A 328 -6.22 24.92 29.49
N GLN A 329 -7.54 25.08 29.32
CA GLN A 329 -8.29 25.00 28.07
C GLN A 329 -7.54 25.61 26.88
N SER A 330 -6.93 24.77 26.05
CA SER A 330 -6.74 25.13 24.64
C SER A 330 -8.08 24.93 23.95
N GLN A 331 -8.72 26.04 23.59
CA GLN A 331 -9.88 26.05 22.70
C GLN A 331 -9.47 25.38 21.38
N ILE A 332 -9.82 24.10 21.24
CA ILE A 332 -9.69 23.37 19.98
C ILE A 332 -10.67 24.03 19.02
N HIS A 333 -10.12 24.84 18.11
CA HIS A 333 -10.87 25.49 17.06
C HIS A 333 -11.47 24.40 16.15
N ASN A 334 -12.79 24.19 16.24
CA ASN A 334 -13.51 23.21 15.44
C ASN A 334 -13.93 23.86 14.11
N PRO A 335 -13.30 23.51 12.97
CA PRO A 335 -13.53 24.16 11.68
C PRO A 335 -14.94 23.91 11.12
N LEU A 336 -15.73 23.02 11.72
CA LEU A 336 -17.12 22.76 11.35
C LEU A 336 -18.12 23.71 12.01
N THR A 337 -17.73 24.37 13.11
CA THR A 337 -18.65 25.21 13.91
C THR A 337 -18.27 26.69 13.92
N ASN A 338 -17.06 27.05 13.46
CA ASN A 338 -16.65 28.45 13.36
C ASN A 338 -15.69 28.64 12.17
N PRO A 339 -16.20 28.95 10.97
CA PRO A 339 -15.35 29.09 9.79
C PRO A 339 -14.56 30.41 9.85
N ASN A 340 -13.27 30.33 9.55
CA ASN A 340 -12.41 31.50 9.36
C ASN A 340 -12.91 32.31 8.15
N PRO A 341 -13.20 33.62 8.28
CA PRO A 341 -13.78 34.43 7.19
C PRO A 341 -12.90 34.55 5.94
N ASN A 342 -11.61 34.17 6.02
CA ASN A 342 -10.66 34.26 4.91
C ASN A 342 -10.32 32.92 4.23
N GLN A 343 -10.99 31.82 4.58
CA GLN A 343 -10.80 30.53 3.88
C GLN A 343 -11.86 30.35 2.78
N ILE A 344 -11.42 30.32 1.52
CA ILE A 344 -12.23 29.98 0.36
C ILE A 344 -12.73 28.54 0.54
N GLN A 345 -14.02 28.39 0.87
CA GLN A 345 -14.66 27.09 1.02
C GLN A 345 -14.90 26.46 -0.35
N ASN A 346 -14.53 25.19 -0.50
CA ASN A 346 -14.73 24.40 -1.70
C ASN A 346 -16.24 24.22 -1.98
N PRO A 347 -16.77 24.69 -3.13
CA PRO A 347 -18.21 24.76 -3.40
C PRO A 347 -18.91 23.38 -3.45
N TYR A 348 -18.15 22.29 -3.57
CA TYR A 348 -18.71 20.93 -3.59
C TYR A 348 -19.16 20.43 -2.21
N ILE A 349 -18.61 20.95 -1.11
CA ILE A 349 -18.95 20.52 0.26
C ILE A 349 -20.29 21.15 0.71
N LEU A 350 -20.53 22.42 0.36
CA LEU A 350 -21.77 23.14 0.70
C LEU A 350 -23.02 22.54 0.03
N ARG A 351 -22.86 21.88 -1.12
CA ARG A 351 -23.96 21.22 -1.84
C ARG A 351 -24.43 19.92 -1.17
N GLN A 352 -23.59 19.24 -0.40
CA GLN A 352 -23.95 17.99 0.27
C GLN A 352 -24.62 18.19 1.64
N LEU A 353 -24.38 19.34 2.29
CA LEU A 353 -24.93 19.65 3.62
C LEU A 353 -26.32 20.32 3.58
N GLY A 354 -26.89 20.58 2.41
CA GLY A 354 -28.27 21.07 2.28
C GLY A 354 -28.53 22.47 2.89
N LEU A 355 -27.48 23.24 3.21
CA LEU A 355 -27.56 24.55 3.87
C LEU A 355 -27.71 25.74 2.89
N ASN A 356 -28.26 25.51 1.70
CA ASN A 356 -28.69 26.60 0.82
C ASN A 356 -30.22 26.73 0.87
N LYS A 357 -30.75 27.27 1.97
CA LYS A 357 -32.09 27.87 2.02
C LYS A 357 -31.98 29.39 2.08
N SER A 358 -31.34 29.99 1.08
CA SER A 358 -31.56 31.39 0.67
C SER A 358 -30.45 31.80 -0.28
N ASN A 359 -30.74 31.84 -1.58
CA ASN A 359 -30.62 33.04 -2.41
C ASN A 359 -30.66 32.69 -3.89
N HIS A 360 -31.50 33.43 -4.59
CA HIS A 360 -31.46 33.61 -6.04
C HIS A 360 -30.03 33.87 -6.51
N ILE A 361 -29.45 32.93 -7.26
CA ILE A 361 -28.42 33.24 -8.24
C ILE A 361 -28.75 32.45 -9.51
N GLN A 362 -28.94 33.21 -10.57
CA GLN A 362 -29.19 32.76 -11.94
C GLN A 362 -28.11 31.80 -12.41
N SER A 363 -28.51 30.65 -12.94
CA SER A 363 -27.61 29.77 -13.69
C SER A 363 -27.43 30.31 -15.12
N PRO A 364 -26.20 30.58 -15.60
CA PRO A 364 -25.96 30.71 -17.03
C PRO A 364 -25.82 29.32 -17.65
N HIS A 365 -26.63 29.10 -18.69
CA HIS A 365 -26.44 28.21 -19.84
C HIS A 365 -25.32 27.15 -19.82
N GLN A 366 -25.69 25.88 -20.00
CA GLN A 366 -25.48 25.11 -21.25
C GLN A 366 -25.56 23.60 -20.98
N SER A 367 -26.62 22.98 -21.50
CA SER A 367 -26.57 21.65 -22.12
C SER A 367 -27.89 21.47 -22.87
N GLN A 368 -27.94 22.04 -24.09
CA GLN A 368 -28.99 21.74 -25.04
C GLN A 368 -28.94 20.24 -25.33
N SER A 369 -30.00 19.54 -24.93
CA SER A 369 -30.24 18.17 -25.34
C SER A 369 -30.42 18.11 -26.86
N LYS A 370 -29.60 17.28 -27.50
CA LYS A 370 -29.59 16.97 -28.95
C LYS A 370 -30.86 16.22 -29.43
N LEU A 371 -31.93 16.19 -28.63
CA LEU A 371 -33.18 15.48 -28.92
C LEU A 371 -34.34 16.39 -29.36
N ALA A 372 -34.16 17.71 -29.39
CA ALA A 372 -35.20 18.67 -29.80
C ALA A 372 -35.13 19.10 -31.28
N GLN A 373 -34.36 18.38 -32.11
CA GLN A 373 -34.09 18.76 -33.51
C GLN A 373 -34.51 17.69 -34.52
N LEU A 374 -35.56 16.91 -34.21
CA LEU A 374 -36.12 15.91 -35.12
C LEU A 374 -37.66 16.05 -35.27
N GLY A 375 -38.16 17.28 -35.32
CA GLY A 375 -39.60 17.55 -35.37
C GLY A 375 -40.04 18.72 -36.26
N GLN A 376 -39.15 19.29 -37.08
CA GLN A 376 -39.54 20.34 -38.04
C GLN A 376 -38.90 20.13 -39.42
N SER A 377 -39.57 19.31 -40.22
CA SER A 377 -39.59 19.32 -41.69
C SER A 377 -40.69 18.30 -42.06
N SER A 378 -41.79 18.58 -42.74
CA SER A 378 -42.01 19.48 -43.86
C SER A 378 -43.53 19.62 -44.01
N LEU A 379 -44.06 20.80 -43.76
CA LEU A 379 -45.31 21.28 -44.36
C LEU A 379 -44.92 22.56 -45.07
N PHE A 380 -44.68 22.47 -46.38
CA PHE A 380 -44.89 23.50 -47.42
C PHE A 380 -44.26 23.00 -48.74
N LYS A 381 -45.08 22.30 -49.53
CA LYS A 381 -45.27 22.54 -50.96
C LYS A 381 -46.70 22.21 -51.32
#